data_AF-A0A3C1GQ63-F1
#
_entry.id   AF-A0A3C1GQ63-F1
#
_cell.length_a   1.000
_cell.length_b   1.000
_cell.length_c   1.000
_cell.angle_alpha   90.00
_cell.angle_beta   90.00
_cell.angle_gamma   90.00
#
_symmetry.space_group_name_H-M   'P 1'
#
loop_
_entity.id
_entity.type
_entity.pdbx_description
1 polymer ?
#
loop_
_entity_poly.entity_id
_entity_poly.type
_entity_poly.pdbx_seq_one_letter_code
_entity_poly.pdbx_strand_id
1 'polypeptide(L)'
;YQFIDELPDFLRCAMLVVSHDLHWVMKGSRRVICLNKHICCEGQPSELAITSEFQKLFGHHYEQPYVHQHHACEHHAPSDVAP
;
A
#
# COMPACT_ATOMS: atom_id res chain seq x y z
N TYR A 1 1.75 4.62 16.20
CA TYR A 1 2.59 5.77 15.80
C TYR A 1 1.77 7.05 15.59
N GLN A 2 0.70 7.28 16.36
CA GLN A 2 -0.23 8.38 16.11
C GLN A 2 0.40 9.78 16.26
N PHE A 3 1.31 9.95 17.23
CA PHE A 3 2.04 11.20 17.44
C PHE A 3 2.87 11.66 16.22
N ILE A 4 3.36 10.71 15.43
CA ILE A 4 4.13 10.98 14.22
C ILE A 4 3.23 11.53 13.11
N ASP A 5 2.04 10.95 12.96
CA ASP A 5 1.06 11.36 11.96
C ASP A 5 0.47 12.75 12.27
N GLU A 6 0.58 13.19 13.53
CA GLU A 6 0.09 14.48 14.04
C GLU A 6 1.19 15.57 14.11
N LEU A 7 2.38 15.33 13.54
CA LEU A 7 3.46 16.31 13.54
C LEU A 7 3.02 17.62 12.84
N PRO A 8 3.16 18.78 13.50
CA PRO A 8 2.69 20.05 12.93
C PRO A 8 3.40 20.45 11.64
N ASP A 9 2.61 20.83 10.63
CA ASP A 9 3.12 21.27 9.31
C ASP A 9 4.12 22.42 9.38
N PHE A 10 4.02 23.30 10.39
CA PHE A 10 4.91 24.46 10.54
C PHE A 10 6.36 24.07 10.82
N LEU A 11 6.62 22.84 11.31
CA LEU A 11 7.97 22.35 11.57
C LEU A 11 8.77 22.14 10.28
N ARG A 12 8.10 22.03 9.12
CA ARG A 12 8.71 21.86 7.79
C ARG A 12 9.84 20.83 7.77
N CYS A 13 9.68 19.74 8.51
CA CYS A 13 10.67 18.69 8.64
C CYS A 13 10.24 17.45 7.85
N ALA A 14 11.22 16.70 7.35
CA ALA A 14 11.00 15.37 6.80
C ALA A 14 11.29 14.35 7.90
N MET A 15 10.39 13.42 8.11
CA MET A 15 10.61 12.31 9.02
C MET A 15 11.09 11.08 8.24
N LEU A 16 12.24 10.55 8.64
CA LEU A 16 12.76 9.26 8.17
C LEU A 16 12.61 8.23 9.27
N VAL A 17 11.88 7.15 9.00
CA VAL A 17 11.66 6.05 9.95
C VAL A 17 12.19 4.76 9.34
N VAL A 18 12.89 3.98 10.17
CA VAL A 18 13.29 2.61 9.86
C VAL A 18 12.44 1.69 10.73
N SER A 19 11.63 0.85 10.09
CA SER A 19 10.71 -0.06 10.78
C SER A 19 10.76 -1.46 10.17
N HIS A 20 10.46 -2.46 11.00
CA HIS A 20 10.23 -3.84 10.58
C HIS A 20 8.72 -4.18 10.51
N ASP A 21 7.86 -3.30 11.04
CA ASP A 21 6.41 -3.48 11.01
C ASP A 21 5.84 -2.95 9.70
N LEU A 22 5.51 -3.89 8.81
CA LEU A 22 4.95 -3.57 7.50
C LEU A 22 3.53 -3.01 7.60
N HIS A 23 2.72 -3.35 8.61
CA HIS A 23 1.38 -2.76 8.73
C HIS A 23 1.48 -1.25 8.95
N TRP A 24 2.41 -0.81 9.81
CA TRP A 24 2.63 0.61 9.99
C TRP A 24 3.26 1.26 8.76
N VAL A 25 4.29 0.66 8.17
CA VAL A 25 4.95 1.20 6.96
C VAL A 25 3.91 1.40 5.85
N MET A 26 3.01 0.44 5.65
CA MET A 26 2.04 0.50 4.57
C MET A 26 0.88 1.48 4.82
N LYS A 27 0.58 1.79 6.09
CA LYS A 27 -0.50 2.73 6.46
C LYS A 27 -0.02 4.16 6.71
N GLY A 28 1.13 4.32 7.35
CA GLY A 28 1.59 5.58 7.94
C GLY A 28 2.64 6.33 7.12
N SER A 29 3.07 5.81 5.98
CA SER A 29 4.12 6.44 5.17
C SER A 29 3.60 6.96 3.82
N ARG A 30 4.17 8.08 3.36
CA ARG A 30 3.92 8.60 2.00
C ARG A 30 4.85 8.00 0.95
N ARG A 31 6.05 7.59 1.36
CA ARG A 31 7.08 7.00 0.50
C ARG A 31 7.83 5.95 1.30
N VAL A 32 8.06 4.81 0.69
CA VAL A 32 8.81 3.68 1.26
C VAL A 32 10.05 3.44 0.40
N ILE A 33 11.14 3.06 1.04
CA ILE A 33 12.37 2.59 0.39
C ILE A 33 12.69 1.23 1.00
N CYS A 34 12.71 0.19 0.17
CA CYS A 34 13.05 -1.16 0.59
C CYS A 34 14.56 -1.41 0.43
N LEU A 35 15.20 -1.86 1.49
CA LEU A 35 16.65 -2.07 1.54
C LEU A 35 16.98 -3.55 1.79
N ASN A 36 17.82 -4.12 0.94
CA ASN A 36 18.48 -5.41 1.17
C ASN A 36 19.90 -5.36 0.57
N LYS A 37 20.85 -4.78 1.32
CA LYS A 37 22.23 -4.43 0.89
C LYS A 37 22.32 -3.41 -0.27
N HIS A 38 21.21 -3.15 -0.97
CA HIS A 38 20.99 -2.13 -1.99
C HIS A 38 19.53 -1.66 -1.90
N ILE A 39 19.19 -0.60 -2.63
CA ILE A 39 17.79 -0.17 -2.81
C ILE A 39 17.13 -1.14 -3.77
N CYS A 40 16.16 -1.92 -3.28
CA CYS A 40 15.47 -2.94 -4.08
C CYS A 40 14.23 -2.38 -4.77
N CYS A 41 13.49 -1.49 -4.10
CA CYS A 41 12.37 -0.74 -4.66
C CYS A 41 12.05 0.50 -3.83
N GLU A 42 11.36 1.47 -4.43
CA GLU A 42 10.90 2.69 -3.77
C GLU A 42 9.61 3.22 -4.42
N GLY A 43 8.77 3.91 -3.65
CA GLY A 43 7.47 4.39 -4.15
C GLY A 43 6.43 4.59 -3.05
N GLN A 44 5.18 4.80 -3.44
CA GLN A 44 4.06 4.81 -2.48
C GLN A 44 3.74 3.39 -2.01
N PRO A 45 3.21 3.21 -0.79
CA PRO A 45 2.82 1.89 -0.30
C PRO A 45 1.90 1.10 -1.24
N SER A 46 0.89 1.76 -1.80
CA SER A 46 -0.10 1.16 -2.71
C SER A 46 0.52 0.61 -4.00
N GLU A 47 1.56 1.25 -4.51
CA GLU A 47 2.24 0.87 -5.75
C GLU A 47 3.26 -0.24 -5.48
N LEU A 48 3.99 -0.16 -4.36
CA LEU A 48 5.04 -1.12 -4.03
C LEU A 48 4.49 -2.49 -3.63
N ALA A 49 3.34 -2.54 -2.96
CA ALA A 49 2.73 -3.78 -2.48
C ALA A 49 2.59 -4.84 -3.59
N ILE A 50 2.32 -4.40 -4.82
CA ILE A 50 2.09 -5.28 -5.97
C ILE A 50 3.36 -5.61 -6.77
N THR A 51 4.49 -5.00 -6.43
CA THR A 51 5.76 -5.23 -7.15
C THR A 51 6.35 -6.60 -6.81
N SER A 52 7.03 -7.20 -7.78
CA SER A 52 7.69 -8.50 -7.60
C SER A 52 8.82 -8.42 -6.57
N GLU A 53 9.49 -7.26 -6.52
CA GLU A 53 10.62 -6.94 -5.67
C GLU A 53 10.19 -6.88 -4.21
N PHE A 54 9.07 -6.20 -3.93
CA PHE A 54 8.49 -6.15 -2.59
C PHE A 54 8.02 -7.54 -2.15
N GLN A 55 7.34 -8.29 -3.02
CA GLN A 55 6.89 -9.65 -2.72
C GLN A 55 8.05 -10.63 -2.45
N LYS A 56 9.16 -10.52 -3.19
CA LYS A 56 10.37 -11.34 -2.94
C LYS A 56 11.00 -11.08 -1.58
N LEU A 57 10.95 -9.83 -1.10
CA LEU A 57 11.53 -9.45 0.18
C LEU A 57 10.60 -9.73 1.36
N PHE A 58 9.30 -9.47 1.19
CA PHE A 58 8.35 -9.35 2.30
C PHE A 58 7.08 -10.18 2.13
N GLY A 59 6.90 -10.91 1.03
CA GLY A 59 5.66 -11.64 0.73
C GLY A 59 5.26 -12.69 1.77
N HIS A 60 6.22 -13.22 2.55
CA HIS A 60 5.95 -14.13 3.67
C HIS A 60 5.62 -13.42 4.99
N HIS A 61 5.92 -12.12 5.10
CA HIS A 61 5.75 -11.31 6.30
C HIS A 61 4.61 -10.29 6.18
N TYR A 62 4.03 -10.17 4.98
CA TYR A 62 2.96 -9.26 4.65
C TYR A 62 1.79 -10.04 4.06
N GLU A 63 0.78 -10.30 4.88
CA GLU A 63 -0.53 -10.62 4.35
C GLU A 63 -1.13 -9.34 3.77
N GLN A 64 -1.30 -9.31 2.45
CA GLN A 64 -1.90 -8.16 1.80
C GLN A 64 -3.30 -7.95 2.39
N PRO A 65 -3.66 -6.73 2.83
CA PRO A 65 -5.04 -6.45 3.18
C PRO A 65 -5.89 -6.75 1.94
N TYR A 66 -7.01 -7.40 2.14
CA TYR A 66 -7.95 -7.73 1.08
C TYR A 66 -8.34 -6.46 0.32
N VAL A 67 -7.85 -6.31 -0.91
CA VAL A 67 -8.23 -5.22 -1.81
C VAL A 67 -9.41 -5.71 -2.64
N HIS A 68 -10.61 -5.27 -2.29
CA HIS A 68 -11.79 -5.58 -3.08
C HIS A 68 -11.77 -4.73 -4.36
N GLN A 69 -11.28 -5.31 -5.45
CA GLN A 69 -11.38 -4.70 -6.78
C GLN A 69 -12.81 -4.83 -7.27
N HIS A 70 -13.52 -3.70 -7.38
CA HIS A 70 -14.78 -3.65 -8.12
C HIS A 70 -14.47 -3.93 -9.59
N HIS A 71 -14.58 -5.19 -10.01
CA HIS A 71 -14.82 -5.46 -11.41
C HIS A 71 -16.16 -4.81 -11.76
N ALA A 72 -16.14 -3.87 -12.71
CA ALA A 72 -17.35 -3.35 -13.33
C ALA A 72 -17.99 -4.49 -14.13
N CYS A 73 -18.70 -5.39 -13.44
CA CYS A 73 -19.58 -6.34 -14.09
C CYS A 73 -20.77 -5.55 -14.62
N GLU A 74 -20.79 -5.27 -15.91
CA GLU A 74 -21.97 -4.75 -16.59
C GLU A 74 -23.03 -5.85 -16.61
N HIS A 75 -23.88 -5.89 -15.59
CA HIS A 75 -25.06 -6.74 -15.59
C HIS A 75 -26.12 -6.10 -16.48
N HIS A 76 -26.18 -6.52 -17.75
CA HIS A 76 -27.32 -6.22 -18.60
C HIS A 76 -28.52 -7.01 -18.07
N ALA A 77 -29.53 -6.32 -17.53
CA ALA A 77 -30.79 -6.95 -17.17
C ALA A 77 -31.43 -7.51 -18.45
N PRO A 78 -31.87 -8.79 -18.49
CA PRO A 78 -32.62 -9.30 -19.63
C PRO A 78 -33.95 -8.54 -19.70
N SER A 79 -34.20 -7.89 -20.84
CA SER A 79 -35.50 -7.30 -21.15
C SER A 79 -36.55 -8.41 -21.24
N ASP A 80 -37.61 -8.30 -20.43
CA ASP A 80 -38.79 -9.16 -20.48
C ASP A 80 -39.33 -9.27 -21.91
N VAL A 81 -39.30 -10.48 -22.47
CA VAL A 81 -40.06 -10.83 -23.67
C VAL A 81 -41.43 -11.31 -23.20
N ALA A 82 -42.42 -10.42 -23.21
CA ALA A 82 -43.83 -10.76 -23.03
C ALA A 82 -44.47 -11.07 -24.40
N PRO A 83 -45.19 -12.19 -24.58
CA PRO A 83 -46.22 -12.32 -25.60
C PRO A 83 -47.55 -11.67 -25.17
#